data_AF-A0A1I5HAR3-F1
#
_entry.id   AF-A0A1I5HAR3-F1
#
_cell.length_a   1.000
_cell.length_b   1.000
_cell.length_c   1.000
_cell.angle_alpha   90.00
_cell.angle_beta   90.00
_cell.angle_gamma   90.00
#
_symmetry.space_group_name_H-M   'P 1'
#
loop_
_entity.id
_entity.type
_entity.pdbx_description
1 polymer ?
#
loop_
_entity_poly.entity_id
_entity_poly.type
_entity_poly.pdbx_seq_one_letter_code
_entity_poly.pdbx_strand_id
1 'polypeptide(L)'
;MSISFYRPGPGMFSPARHLRRACGAALCGWLLAGSLQAGAAPTASEPAAGEARAQALRARHKQIKDKLERSSFGRPIQLDSIETPDGLQGDVYAVVEHPLSEVGSALKGSANWCELMLLHVNNRRCRVSGAPGRETLTLYVVRRYDKPVDQAFELPFAYRVASATPEHLMIDLSAASGPFGTSNYHVTLEAVALDEHKSFLHFSYSYDHSMMVKLATQAYLATFGRDKVGFTVVGQAPDGKPEYIRGMRGLVERNAMRYFLTLDAYLAADAKGQSEQRQRHWFAAAEQFPRQLHEIDLDTYLALKREDRQREGLGR
;
A
#
# COMPACT_ATOMS: atom_id res chain seq x y z
N MET A 1 0.85 11.71 41.93
CA MET A 1 2.27 11.30 42.07
C MET A 1 2.92 11.58 40.73
N SER A 2 3.43 12.80 40.56
CA SER A 2 3.96 13.32 39.28
C SER A 2 5.45 13.05 39.21
N ILE A 3 5.92 12.50 38.09
CA ILE A 3 7.35 12.38 37.79
C ILE A 3 7.61 13.14 36.49
N SER A 4 8.31 14.26 36.65
CA SER A 4 8.82 15.14 35.62
C SER A 4 10.20 14.64 35.19
N PHE A 5 10.43 14.46 33.89
CA PHE A 5 11.76 14.11 33.36
C PHE A 5 12.43 15.33 32.74
N TYR A 6 13.63 15.58 33.26
CA TYR A 6 14.56 16.67 33.00
C TYR A 6 15.27 16.49 31.64
N ARG A 7 15.54 17.59 30.94
CA ARG A 7 16.19 17.64 29.61
C ARG A 7 17.57 18.27 29.77
N PRO A 8 18.69 17.69 29.27
CA PRO A 8 19.98 18.37 29.28
C PRO A 8 20.19 19.19 27.99
N GLY A 9 20.77 20.38 28.15
CA GLY A 9 21.11 21.32 27.07
C GLY A 9 22.47 21.05 26.41
N PRO A 10 22.82 21.77 25.32
CA PRO A 10 24.00 21.48 24.51
C PRO A 10 25.25 22.21 25.03
N GLY A 11 26.36 21.48 25.17
CA GLY A 11 27.68 22.02 25.46
C GLY A 11 28.42 22.42 24.18
N MET A 12 28.71 23.72 24.05
CA MET A 12 29.74 24.27 23.17
C MET A 12 31.12 23.78 23.62
N PHE A 13 31.96 23.27 22.71
CA PHE A 13 33.41 23.47 22.78
C PHE A 13 34.01 23.40 21.37
N SER A 14 34.72 24.47 21.02
CA SER A 14 35.62 24.56 19.87
C SER A 14 36.99 24.94 20.42
N PRO A 15 38.08 24.48 19.80
CA PRO A 15 39.25 25.33 19.74
C PRO A 15 39.83 25.47 18.32
N ALA A 16 40.26 26.70 18.09
CA ALA A 16 41.22 27.21 17.12
C ALA A 16 42.58 26.43 17.19
N ARG A 17 43.58 26.54 16.31
CA ARG A 17 44.04 27.57 15.36
C ARG A 17 45.37 27.07 14.74
N HIS A 18 45.78 27.67 13.60
CA HIS A 18 47.17 27.84 13.11
C HIS A 18 47.89 26.59 12.53
N LEU A 19 48.79 26.63 11.53
CA LEU A 19 49.46 27.65 10.70
C LEU A 19 50.22 26.89 9.57
N ARG A 20 50.39 27.50 8.38
CA ARG A 20 51.58 27.50 7.45
C ARG A 20 52.23 26.14 7.04
N ARG A 21 52.74 25.91 5.83
CA ARG A 21 53.48 26.76 4.87
C ARG A 21 53.67 26.00 3.55
N ALA A 22 54.01 26.75 2.49
CA ALA A 22 54.21 26.34 1.11
C ALA A 22 55.63 25.81 0.76
N CYS A 23 55.80 25.48 -0.54
CA CYS A 23 57.01 25.15 -1.35
C CYS A 23 57.21 23.64 -1.61
N GLY A 24 57.56 23.17 -2.80
CA GLY A 24 58.04 23.84 -4.01
C GLY A 24 57.96 22.95 -5.26
N ALA A 25 58.39 23.55 -6.37
CA ALA A 25 58.15 23.18 -7.76
C ALA A 25 59.09 22.12 -8.36
N ALA A 26 58.86 21.88 -9.66
CA ALA A 26 59.77 21.39 -10.72
C ALA A 26 59.91 19.87 -10.90
N LEU A 27 60.02 19.28 -12.10
CA LEU A 27 60.06 19.76 -13.51
C LEU A 27 59.96 18.51 -14.44
N CYS A 28 59.38 18.70 -15.62
CA CYS A 28 59.62 18.07 -16.93
C CYS A 28 59.97 16.57 -17.10
N GLY A 29 59.28 15.93 -18.06
CA GLY A 29 60.00 15.18 -19.09
C GLY A 29 59.26 14.10 -19.90
N TRP A 30 59.01 14.43 -21.17
CA TRP A 30 59.05 13.57 -22.38
C TRP A 30 57.83 12.73 -22.83
N LEU A 31 57.51 12.98 -24.11
CA LEU A 31 56.56 12.34 -25.01
C LEU A 31 56.93 10.90 -25.35
N LEU A 32 55.93 10.04 -25.63
CA LEU A 32 55.97 9.08 -26.74
C LEU A 32 54.54 8.62 -27.09
N ALA A 33 54.23 8.66 -28.38
CA ALA A 33 52.96 8.30 -28.98
C ALA A 33 52.79 6.78 -29.05
N GLY A 34 51.58 6.30 -28.73
CA GLY A 34 51.14 4.93 -28.95
C GLY A 34 49.61 4.92 -29.09
N SER A 35 49.14 4.91 -30.33
CA SER A 35 47.72 4.79 -30.67
C SER A 35 47.22 3.38 -30.37
N LEU A 36 46.68 3.18 -29.17
CA LEU A 36 45.85 2.04 -28.80
C LEU A 36 44.39 2.40 -29.11
N GLN A 37 43.82 1.82 -30.16
CA GLN A 37 42.37 1.79 -30.34
C GLN A 37 41.78 0.91 -29.23
N ALA A 38 41.37 1.55 -28.14
CA ALA A 38 40.50 0.93 -27.15
C ALA A 38 39.10 0.79 -27.77
N GLY A 39 38.74 -0.42 -28.18
CA GLY A 39 37.35 -0.76 -28.47
C GLY A 39 36.51 -0.46 -27.23
N ALA A 40 35.64 0.54 -27.33
CA ALA A 40 34.68 0.85 -26.29
C ALA A 40 33.73 -0.35 -26.16
N ALA A 41 33.97 -1.19 -25.15
CA ALA A 41 32.97 -2.13 -24.70
C ALA A 41 31.72 -1.31 -24.33
N PRO A 42 30.52 -1.67 -24.81
CA PRO A 42 29.31 -0.98 -24.40
C PRO A 42 29.19 -1.13 -22.88
N THR A 43 29.37 -0.03 -22.16
CA THR A 43 29.00 0.07 -20.76
C THR A 43 27.49 -0.15 -20.72
N ALA A 44 27.07 -1.34 -20.32
CA ALA A 44 25.68 -1.60 -19.99
C ALA A 44 25.30 -0.60 -18.89
N SER A 45 24.56 0.43 -19.28
CA SER A 45 23.96 1.38 -18.34
C SER A 45 23.05 0.57 -17.44
N GLU A 46 23.36 0.55 -16.13
CA GLU A 46 22.45 -0.02 -15.14
C GLU A 46 21.08 0.68 -15.32
N PRO A 47 19.98 -0.08 -15.46
CA PRO A 47 18.67 0.53 -15.60
C PRO A 47 18.42 1.40 -14.38
N ALA A 48 17.85 2.59 -14.60
CA ALA A 48 17.44 3.45 -13.50
C ALA A 48 16.55 2.64 -12.54
N ALA A 49 16.65 2.88 -11.23
CA ALA A 49 15.97 2.04 -10.23
C ALA A 49 14.46 1.82 -10.49
N GLY A 50 13.79 2.80 -11.15
CA GLY A 50 12.40 2.67 -11.61
C GLY A 50 12.21 1.68 -12.77
N GLU A 51 13.10 1.67 -13.77
CA GLU A 51 13.06 0.71 -14.88
C GLU A 51 13.30 -0.72 -14.39
N ALA A 52 14.25 -0.90 -13.46
CA ALA A 52 14.50 -2.21 -12.85
C ALA A 52 13.26 -2.74 -12.10
N ARG A 53 12.55 -1.87 -11.39
CA ARG A 53 11.28 -2.21 -10.70
C ARG A 53 10.17 -2.58 -11.68
N ALA A 54 9.97 -1.77 -12.72
CA ALA A 54 9.01 -2.07 -13.77
C ALA A 54 9.29 -3.42 -14.47
N GLN A 55 10.56 -3.72 -14.76
CA GLN A 55 10.96 -5.00 -15.33
C GLN A 55 10.72 -6.16 -14.37
N ALA A 56 11.00 -5.98 -13.07
CA ALA A 56 10.71 -6.99 -12.05
C ALA A 56 9.21 -7.28 -11.95
N LEU A 57 8.35 -6.26 -11.99
CA LEU A 57 6.91 -6.44 -11.96
C LEU A 57 6.39 -7.16 -13.23
N ARG A 58 6.93 -6.83 -14.40
CA ARG A 58 6.64 -7.57 -15.66
C ARG A 58 7.10 -9.02 -15.61
N ALA A 59 8.26 -9.29 -15.02
CA ALA A 59 8.76 -10.65 -14.83
C ALA A 59 7.86 -11.42 -13.86
N ARG A 60 7.40 -10.77 -12.77
CA ARG A 60 6.43 -11.35 -11.83
C ARG A 60 5.13 -11.71 -12.53
N HIS A 61 4.57 -10.84 -13.36
CA HIS A 61 3.38 -11.14 -14.17
C HIS A 61 3.56 -12.43 -14.99
N LYS A 62 4.68 -12.56 -15.72
CA LYS A 62 4.99 -13.77 -16.49
C LYS A 62 5.07 -15.02 -15.61
N GLN A 63 5.67 -14.90 -14.43
CA GLN A 63 5.84 -16.02 -13.49
C GLN A 63 4.50 -16.52 -12.93
N ILE A 64 3.54 -15.63 -12.67
CA ILE A 64 2.24 -15.99 -12.06
C ILE A 64 1.09 -16.06 -13.06
N LYS A 65 1.36 -15.98 -14.36
CA LYS A 65 0.34 -15.95 -15.42
C LYS A 65 -0.69 -17.06 -15.26
N ASP A 66 -0.25 -18.31 -15.09
CA ASP A 66 -1.16 -19.46 -14.93
C ASP A 66 -2.01 -19.39 -13.66
N LYS A 67 -1.55 -18.69 -12.62
CA LYS A 67 -2.35 -18.47 -11.39
C LYS A 67 -3.42 -17.42 -11.63
N LEU A 68 -3.08 -16.35 -12.34
CA LEU A 68 -4.01 -15.29 -12.73
C LEU A 68 -5.12 -15.85 -13.65
N GLU A 69 -4.77 -16.67 -14.63
CA GLU A 69 -5.73 -17.29 -15.55
C GLU A 69 -6.68 -18.29 -14.86
N ARG A 70 -6.21 -18.97 -13.81
CA ARG A 70 -7.01 -19.92 -13.01
C ARG A 70 -7.59 -19.31 -11.73
N SER A 71 -7.66 -17.98 -11.69
CA SER A 71 -8.11 -17.26 -10.50
C SER A 71 -9.53 -17.65 -10.11
N SER A 72 -9.73 -17.97 -8.84
CA SER A 72 -11.05 -18.24 -8.26
C SER A 72 -11.87 -16.96 -8.00
N PHE A 73 -11.31 -15.78 -8.30
CA PHE A 73 -11.95 -14.48 -8.07
C PHE A 73 -12.84 -14.02 -9.24
N GLY A 74 -12.96 -14.83 -10.30
CA GLY A 74 -13.75 -14.50 -11.51
C GLY A 74 -13.09 -13.46 -12.43
N ARG A 75 -11.84 -13.09 -12.13
CA ARG A 75 -11.00 -12.13 -12.86
C ARG A 75 -9.54 -12.40 -12.52
N PRO A 76 -8.56 -11.91 -13.30
CA PRO A 76 -7.15 -12.31 -13.14
C PRO A 76 -6.50 -11.67 -11.91
N ILE A 77 -6.81 -12.21 -10.74
CA ILE A 77 -6.30 -11.78 -9.43
C ILE A 77 -5.56 -12.94 -8.77
N GLN A 78 -4.41 -12.64 -8.17
CA GLN A 78 -3.69 -13.50 -7.24
C GLN A 78 -3.54 -12.77 -5.91
N LEU A 79 -3.98 -13.41 -4.82
CA LEU A 79 -3.78 -12.93 -3.45
C LEU A 79 -2.72 -13.81 -2.79
N ASP A 80 -1.69 -13.20 -2.25
CA ASP A 80 -0.66 -13.84 -1.43
C ASP A 80 -0.64 -13.20 -0.03
N SER A 81 -0.21 -13.97 0.98
CA SER A 81 -0.09 -13.49 2.36
C SER A 81 1.12 -14.10 3.06
N ILE A 82 1.86 -13.28 3.78
CA ILE A 82 3.07 -13.67 4.53
C ILE A 82 2.90 -13.25 5.99
N GLU A 83 3.27 -14.18 6.87
CA GLU A 83 3.45 -13.91 8.31
C GLU A 83 4.92 -14.12 8.65
N THR A 84 5.55 -13.08 9.20
CA THR A 84 6.90 -13.16 9.76
C THR A 84 6.80 -13.17 11.30
N PRO A 85 7.90 -13.40 12.04
CA PRO A 85 7.87 -13.29 13.50
C PRO A 85 7.37 -11.93 13.99
N ASP A 86 7.71 -10.87 13.26
CA ASP A 86 7.54 -9.48 13.69
C ASP A 86 6.57 -8.68 12.81
N GLY A 87 5.84 -9.32 11.89
CA GLY A 87 4.97 -8.59 10.99
C GLY A 87 4.14 -9.44 10.04
N LEU A 88 3.35 -8.73 9.25
CA LEU A 88 2.36 -9.28 8.34
C LEU A 88 2.38 -8.52 7.03
N GLN A 89 2.17 -9.25 5.93
CA GLN A 89 2.09 -8.68 4.59
C GLN A 89 1.00 -9.38 3.78
N GLY A 90 0.20 -8.59 3.06
CA GLY A 90 -0.76 -9.05 2.07
C GLY A 90 -0.47 -8.42 0.72
N ASP A 91 -0.44 -9.24 -0.32
CA ASP A 91 -0.16 -8.83 -1.68
C ASP A 91 -1.32 -9.23 -2.59
N VAL A 92 -1.80 -8.27 -3.39
CA VAL A 92 -2.76 -8.52 -4.46
C VAL A 92 -2.12 -8.16 -5.78
N TYR A 93 -2.01 -9.14 -6.66
CA TYR A 93 -1.63 -8.95 -8.05
C TYR A 93 -2.89 -9.04 -8.91
N ALA A 94 -3.08 -8.10 -9.82
CA ALA A 94 -4.28 -8.07 -10.66
C ALA A 94 -3.99 -7.57 -12.06
N VAL A 95 -4.64 -8.16 -13.06
CA VAL A 95 -4.80 -7.53 -14.37
C VAL A 95 -6.07 -6.69 -14.33
N VAL A 96 -5.95 -5.41 -14.65
CA VAL A 96 -7.09 -4.49 -14.78
C VAL A 96 -7.26 -4.09 -16.24
N GLU A 97 -8.52 -3.99 -16.67
CA GLU A 97 -8.93 -3.60 -18.03
C GLU A 97 -8.92 -2.07 -18.19
N HIS A 98 -7.85 -1.42 -17.71
CA HIS A 98 -7.61 0.01 -17.86
C HIS A 98 -6.17 0.25 -18.36
N PRO A 99 -5.97 1.14 -19.35
CA PRO A 99 -4.64 1.57 -19.77
C PRO A 99 -3.87 2.21 -18.61
N LEU A 100 -2.53 2.09 -18.60
CA LEU A 100 -1.72 2.61 -17.49
C LEU A 100 -1.86 4.13 -17.32
N SER A 101 -2.11 4.86 -18.41
CA SER A 101 -2.36 6.30 -18.39
C SER A 101 -3.61 6.66 -17.60
N GLU A 102 -4.68 5.86 -17.70
CA GLU A 102 -5.92 6.03 -16.95
C GLU A 102 -5.72 5.70 -15.47
N VAL A 103 -5.09 4.56 -15.18
CA VAL A 103 -4.71 4.17 -13.82
C VAL A 103 -3.85 5.25 -13.14
N GLY A 104 -2.85 5.78 -13.86
CA GLY A 104 -2.00 6.85 -13.39
C GLY A 104 -2.76 8.15 -13.14
N SER A 105 -3.65 8.55 -14.05
CA SER A 105 -4.47 9.76 -13.89
C SER A 105 -5.42 9.65 -12.69
N ALA A 106 -5.98 8.47 -12.47
CA ALA A 106 -6.87 8.21 -11.34
C ALA A 106 -6.16 8.21 -9.99
N LEU A 107 -4.90 7.77 -9.92
CA LEU A 107 -4.27 7.42 -8.63
C LEU A 107 -3.07 8.28 -8.23
N LYS A 108 -2.51 9.12 -9.11
CA LYS A 108 -1.39 10.05 -8.76
C LYS A 108 -1.80 11.17 -7.78
N GLY A 109 -3.10 11.39 -7.56
CA GLY A 109 -3.60 12.42 -6.64
C GLY A 109 -3.85 11.87 -5.24
N SER A 110 -3.25 12.49 -4.22
CA SER A 110 -3.47 12.19 -2.81
C SER A 110 -4.96 12.27 -2.39
N ALA A 111 -5.71 13.24 -2.94
CA ALA A 111 -7.15 13.38 -2.70
C ALA A 111 -7.95 12.18 -3.24
N ASN A 112 -7.57 11.65 -4.40
CA ASN A 112 -8.22 10.47 -4.99
C ASN A 112 -7.99 9.23 -4.12
N TRP A 113 -6.81 9.10 -3.52
CA TRP A 113 -6.54 8.04 -2.53
C TRP A 113 -7.46 8.15 -1.32
N CYS A 114 -7.78 9.36 -0.85
CA CYS A 114 -8.78 9.53 0.21
C CYS A 114 -10.16 9.05 -0.22
N GLU A 115 -10.63 9.43 -1.42
CA GLU A 115 -11.93 8.99 -1.93
C GLU A 115 -12.02 7.46 -2.06
N LEU A 116 -10.96 6.83 -2.58
CA LEU A 116 -10.80 5.38 -2.66
C LEU A 116 -10.84 4.73 -1.28
N MET A 117 -10.01 5.20 -0.34
CA MET A 117 -9.91 4.63 1.01
C MET A 117 -11.22 4.76 1.78
N LEU A 118 -12.03 5.77 1.49
CA LEU A 118 -13.35 5.97 2.08
C LEU A 118 -14.42 4.99 1.58
N LEU A 119 -14.17 4.19 0.53
CA LEU A 119 -15.07 3.10 0.13
C LEU A 119 -15.03 1.93 1.14
N HIS A 120 -13.91 1.75 1.84
CA HIS A 120 -13.77 0.67 2.81
C HIS A 120 -14.75 0.84 4.00
N VAL A 121 -15.52 -0.21 4.36
CA VAL A 121 -16.59 -0.11 5.38
C VAL A 121 -16.11 0.38 6.77
N ASN A 122 -14.84 0.19 7.14
CA ASN A 122 -14.32 0.64 8.44
C ASN A 122 -13.65 2.02 8.41
N ASN A 123 -13.60 2.68 7.25
CA ASN A 123 -12.93 3.97 7.09
C ASN A 123 -13.99 5.07 7.11
N ARG A 124 -13.87 6.01 8.05
CA ARG A 124 -14.91 7.02 8.34
C ARG A 124 -14.57 8.42 7.83
N ARG A 125 -13.28 8.70 7.69
CA ARG A 125 -12.77 10.01 7.27
C ARG A 125 -11.38 9.87 6.67
N CYS A 126 -11.06 10.73 5.72
CA CYS A 126 -9.72 10.83 5.19
C CYS A 126 -9.40 12.30 4.87
N ARG A 127 -8.22 12.76 5.29
CA ARG A 127 -7.78 14.14 5.07
C ARG A 127 -6.42 14.17 4.43
N VAL A 128 -6.26 15.03 3.43
CA VAL A 128 -4.97 15.39 2.86
C VAL A 128 -4.50 16.68 3.52
N SER A 129 -3.23 16.73 3.89
CA SER A 129 -2.56 17.93 4.40
C SER A 129 -1.13 17.99 3.87
N GLY A 130 -0.50 19.17 3.96
CA GLY A 130 0.86 19.38 3.46
C GLY A 130 0.91 19.99 2.05
N ALA A 131 2.12 20.31 1.61
CA ALA A 131 2.37 20.83 0.27
C ALA A 131 2.49 19.70 -0.75
N PRO A 132 2.21 19.94 -2.05
CA PRO A 132 2.41 18.94 -3.10
C PRO A 132 3.78 18.28 -3.03
N GLY A 133 3.83 16.95 -3.09
CA GLY A 133 5.06 16.15 -2.98
C GLY A 133 5.56 15.92 -1.55
N ARG A 134 4.89 16.47 -0.52
CA ARG A 134 5.12 16.17 0.91
C ARG A 134 3.79 16.05 1.65
N GLU A 135 2.84 15.40 0.99
CA GLU A 135 1.47 15.29 1.47
C GLU A 135 1.37 14.18 2.53
N THR A 136 0.54 14.42 3.52
CA THR A 136 0.13 13.42 4.51
C THR A 136 -1.35 13.12 4.33
N LEU A 137 -1.66 11.83 4.11
CA LEU A 137 -3.01 11.29 4.09
C LEU A 137 -3.31 10.72 5.47
N THR A 138 -4.16 11.39 6.24
CA THR A 138 -4.62 10.89 7.55
C THR A 138 -5.92 10.14 7.40
N LEU A 139 -5.87 8.82 7.55
CA LEU A 139 -7.01 7.92 7.47
C LEU A 139 -7.58 7.64 8.86
N TYR A 140 -8.89 7.77 9.02
CA TYR A 140 -9.60 7.52 10.27
C TYR A 140 -10.32 6.16 10.18
N VAL A 141 -9.80 5.17 10.91
CA VAL A 141 -10.26 3.78 10.86
C VAL A 141 -10.90 3.37 12.18
N VAL A 142 -12.14 2.89 12.13
CA VAL A 142 -12.84 2.34 13.29
C VAL A 142 -12.66 0.83 13.41
N ARG A 143 -12.73 0.31 14.64
CA ARG A 143 -12.62 -1.15 14.91
C ARG A 143 -13.75 -1.94 14.26
N ARG A 144 -14.92 -1.32 14.13
CA ARG A 144 -16.16 -1.91 13.60
C ARG A 144 -17.02 -0.79 13.02
N TYR A 145 -17.78 -1.11 11.98
CA TYR A 145 -18.53 -0.15 11.16
C TYR A 145 -19.53 0.70 11.94
N ASP A 146 -20.05 0.21 13.07
CA ASP A 146 -21.06 0.87 13.91
C ASP A 146 -20.48 1.96 14.82
N LYS A 147 -19.15 2.14 14.83
CA LYS A 147 -18.50 3.15 15.64
C LYS A 147 -18.39 4.48 14.90
N PRO A 148 -18.62 5.60 15.62
CA PRO A 148 -18.53 6.91 15.02
C PRO A 148 -17.06 7.35 14.86
N VAL A 149 -16.83 8.38 14.05
CA VAL A 149 -15.48 8.86 13.68
C VAL A 149 -14.64 9.35 14.87
N ASP A 150 -15.27 9.81 15.96
CA ASP A 150 -14.62 10.20 17.22
C ASP A 150 -13.95 9.02 17.94
N GLN A 151 -14.32 7.79 17.61
CA GLN A 151 -13.69 6.56 18.13
C GLN A 151 -12.71 5.94 17.12
N ALA A 152 -12.40 6.65 16.03
CA ALA A 152 -11.47 6.16 15.02
C ALA A 152 -10.02 6.30 15.46
N PHE A 153 -9.18 5.36 15.03
CA PHE A 153 -7.73 5.53 15.04
C PHE A 153 -7.30 6.36 13.86
N GLU A 154 -6.32 7.22 14.09
CA GLU A 154 -5.67 7.97 13.02
C GLU A 154 -4.45 7.22 12.50
N LEU A 155 -4.38 7.09 11.18
CA LEU A 155 -3.24 6.54 10.45
C LEU A 155 -2.71 7.62 9.50
N PRO A 156 -1.70 8.40 9.92
CA PRO A 156 -1.08 9.43 9.09
C PRO A 156 -0.05 8.82 8.16
N PHE A 157 -0.42 8.62 6.90
CA PHE A 157 0.46 8.13 5.86
C PHE A 157 1.19 9.28 5.17
N ALA A 158 2.53 9.24 5.16
CA ALA A 158 3.30 10.03 4.21
C ALA A 158 3.04 9.48 2.80
N TYR A 159 2.54 10.33 1.91
CA TYR A 159 2.19 9.99 0.54
C TYR A 159 3.30 10.39 -0.44
N ARG A 160 3.69 9.46 -1.32
CA ARG A 160 4.71 9.72 -2.34
C ARG A 160 4.39 9.01 -3.64
N VAL A 161 4.46 9.74 -4.75
CA VAL A 161 4.55 9.16 -6.10
C VAL A 161 6.03 8.91 -6.39
N ALA A 162 6.44 7.63 -6.33
CA ALA A 162 7.84 7.22 -6.52
C ALA A 162 8.21 7.09 -8.00
N SER A 163 7.25 6.73 -8.86
CA SER A 163 7.41 6.65 -10.32
C SER A 163 6.09 6.96 -11.02
N ALA A 164 6.14 7.65 -12.16
CA ALA A 164 4.97 8.13 -12.89
C ALA A 164 5.27 8.32 -14.39
N THR A 165 5.76 7.26 -15.03
CA THR A 165 6.13 7.20 -16.45
C THR A 165 5.03 6.57 -17.30
N PRO A 166 5.10 6.62 -18.65
CA PRO A 166 4.14 5.92 -19.52
C PRO A 166 4.15 4.38 -19.37
N GLU A 167 5.21 3.80 -18.84
CA GLU A 167 5.42 2.35 -18.75
C GLU A 167 5.36 1.81 -17.30
N HIS A 168 5.41 2.71 -16.31
CA HIS A 168 5.50 2.39 -14.89
C HIS A 168 4.89 3.47 -13.99
N LEU A 169 4.06 3.04 -13.05
CA LEU A 169 3.54 3.83 -11.94
C LEU A 169 3.94 3.16 -10.63
N MET A 170 4.40 3.94 -9.66
CA MET A 170 4.66 3.47 -8.29
C MET A 170 4.26 4.55 -7.29
N ILE A 171 3.44 4.16 -6.32
CA ILE A 171 2.92 5.02 -5.26
C ILE A 171 3.17 4.33 -3.92
N ASP A 172 3.73 5.09 -2.97
CA ASP A 172 4.01 4.63 -1.62
C ASP A 172 3.21 5.46 -0.60
N LEU A 173 2.64 4.76 0.38
CA LEU A 173 2.10 5.34 1.59
C LEU A 173 2.78 4.68 2.79
N SER A 174 3.37 5.47 3.69
CA SER A 174 4.05 4.94 4.87
C SER A 174 3.62 5.62 6.16
N ALA A 175 3.39 4.85 7.22
CA ALA A 175 3.13 5.39 8.56
C ALA A 175 4.00 4.67 9.59
N ALA A 176 4.70 5.44 10.44
CA ALA A 176 5.62 4.88 11.43
C ALA A 176 4.90 4.09 12.53
N SER A 177 3.68 4.51 12.89
CA SER A 177 2.88 3.91 13.96
C SER A 177 1.45 3.65 13.49
N GLY A 178 0.83 2.63 14.05
CA GLY A 178 -0.58 2.31 13.82
C GLY A 178 -1.31 1.90 15.09
N PRO A 179 -2.60 1.54 14.96
CA PRO A 179 -3.45 1.21 16.10
C PRO A 179 -2.98 -0.05 16.81
N PHE A 180 -3.29 -0.17 18.10
CA PHE A 180 -3.00 -1.37 18.90
C PHE A 180 -1.52 -1.77 19.00
N GLY A 181 -0.58 -0.83 18.81
CA GLY A 181 0.85 -1.11 18.98
C GLY A 181 1.51 -1.78 17.78
N THR A 182 0.87 -1.73 16.61
CA THR A 182 1.50 -2.02 15.31
C THR A 182 2.32 -0.82 14.82
N SER A 183 3.28 -1.05 13.94
CA SER A 183 4.18 -0.01 13.42
C SER A 183 4.60 -0.28 11.98
N ASN A 184 5.39 0.63 11.40
CA ASN A 184 6.04 0.47 10.10
C ASN A 184 5.08 0.03 8.99
N TYR A 185 3.96 0.74 8.88
CA TYR A 185 2.98 0.52 7.84
C TYR A 185 3.56 0.95 6.51
N HIS A 186 3.48 0.05 5.53
CA HIS A 186 3.82 0.33 4.14
C HIS A 186 2.71 -0.18 3.24
N VAL A 187 2.07 0.73 2.50
CA VAL A 187 1.16 0.41 1.40
C VAL A 187 1.86 0.82 0.12
N THR A 188 1.95 -0.08 -0.84
CA THR A 188 2.52 0.22 -2.16
C THR A 188 1.53 -0.15 -3.25
N LEU A 189 1.36 0.73 -4.23
CA LEU A 189 0.72 0.40 -5.48
C LEU A 189 1.75 0.56 -6.60
N GLU A 190 2.01 -0.54 -7.31
CA GLU A 190 2.87 -0.56 -8.48
C GLU A 190 2.08 -1.04 -9.69
N ALA A 191 2.31 -0.45 -10.86
CA ALA A 191 1.61 -0.79 -12.08
C ALA A 191 2.49 -0.67 -13.32
N VAL A 192 2.29 -1.58 -14.28
CA VAL A 192 2.93 -1.58 -15.59
C VAL A 192 1.90 -1.83 -16.69
N ALA A 193 2.06 -1.20 -17.85
CA ALA A 193 1.21 -1.45 -19.01
C ALA A 193 1.46 -2.86 -19.56
N LEU A 194 0.42 -3.65 -19.80
CA LEU A 194 0.52 -4.93 -20.51
C LEU A 194 0.33 -4.74 -22.02
N ASP A 195 -0.67 -3.94 -22.37
CA ASP A 195 -1.01 -3.52 -23.74
C ASP A 195 -1.71 -2.14 -23.69
N GLU A 196 -2.35 -1.73 -24.79
CA GLU A 196 -3.04 -0.44 -24.92
C GLU A 196 -4.29 -0.31 -24.02
N HIS A 197 -4.82 -1.42 -23.51
CA HIS A 197 -6.07 -1.48 -22.75
C HIS A 197 -5.90 -2.02 -21.34
N LYS A 198 -4.82 -2.75 -21.06
CA LYS A 198 -4.64 -3.46 -19.80
C LYS A 198 -3.38 -3.05 -19.06
N SER A 199 -3.49 -3.06 -17.74
CA SER A 199 -2.37 -2.87 -16.82
C SER A 199 -2.26 -4.04 -15.86
N PHE A 200 -1.04 -4.37 -15.47
CA PHE A 200 -0.78 -5.30 -14.38
C PHE A 200 -0.42 -4.50 -13.13
N LEU A 201 -1.17 -4.74 -12.06
CA LEU A 201 -1.07 -4.08 -10.77
C LEU A 201 -0.50 -5.01 -9.71
N HIS A 202 0.28 -4.44 -8.81
CA HIS A 202 0.63 -5.03 -7.52
C HIS A 202 0.26 -4.03 -6.42
N PHE A 203 -0.70 -4.43 -5.58
CA PHE A 203 -1.05 -3.75 -4.36
C PHE A 203 -0.48 -4.54 -3.18
N SER A 204 0.41 -3.93 -2.41
CA SER A 204 0.97 -4.54 -1.20
C SER A 204 0.59 -3.71 0.02
N TYR A 205 0.38 -4.39 1.14
CA TYR A 205 0.22 -3.77 2.44
C TYR A 205 0.93 -4.62 3.49
N SER A 206 1.83 -3.98 4.23
CA SER A 206 2.56 -4.60 5.33
C SER A 206 2.59 -3.72 6.58
N TYR A 207 2.77 -4.36 7.72
CA TYR A 207 3.01 -3.70 8.99
C TYR A 207 3.73 -4.65 9.95
N ASP A 208 4.44 -4.05 10.90
CA ASP A 208 5.10 -4.76 11.98
C ASP A 208 4.21 -4.85 13.22
N HIS A 209 4.42 -5.89 14.01
CA HIS A 209 3.76 -6.11 15.28
C HIS A 209 4.74 -6.70 16.30
N SER A 210 4.57 -6.36 17.58
CA SER A 210 5.32 -7.03 18.65
C SER A 210 4.73 -8.41 18.98
N MET A 211 5.49 -9.25 19.69
CA MET A 211 5.01 -10.54 20.21
C MET A 211 3.74 -10.40 21.06
N MET A 212 3.62 -9.31 21.83
CA MET A 212 2.43 -9.03 22.63
C MET A 212 1.20 -8.78 21.75
N VAL A 213 1.36 -8.03 20.66
CA VAL A 213 0.28 -7.78 19.68
C VAL A 213 -0.11 -9.06 18.97
N LYS A 214 0.87 -9.89 18.60
CA LYS A 214 0.63 -11.21 18.02
C LYS A 214 -0.22 -12.09 18.95
N LEU A 215 0.17 -12.21 20.22
CA LEU A 215 -0.55 -13.02 21.21
C LEU A 215 -1.98 -12.49 21.46
N ALA A 216 -2.14 -11.18 21.57
CA ALA A 216 -3.46 -10.55 21.71
C ALA A 216 -4.37 -10.82 20.50
N THR A 217 -3.81 -10.76 19.28
CA THR A 217 -4.58 -11.05 18.06
C THR A 217 -4.96 -12.52 17.97
N GLN A 218 -4.07 -13.43 18.35
CA GLN A 218 -4.38 -14.86 18.44
C GLN A 218 -5.49 -15.15 19.46
N ALA A 219 -5.48 -14.49 20.62
CA ALA A 219 -6.54 -14.63 21.62
C ALA A 219 -7.90 -14.11 21.10
N TYR A 220 -7.91 -12.98 20.39
CA TYR A 220 -9.10 -12.48 19.70
C TYR A 220 -9.63 -13.48 18.66
N LEU A 221 -8.72 -14.06 17.86
CA LEU A 221 -9.07 -15.05 16.84
C LEU A 221 -9.55 -16.38 17.42
N ALA A 222 -9.12 -16.75 18.61
CA ALA A 222 -9.64 -17.92 19.33
C ALA A 222 -11.08 -17.69 19.85
N THR A 223 -11.56 -16.45 19.87
CA THR A 223 -12.86 -16.06 20.42
C THR A 223 -13.74 -15.45 19.33
N PHE A 224 -13.83 -14.12 19.28
CA PHE A 224 -14.72 -13.36 18.40
C PHE A 224 -14.33 -13.42 16.93
N GLY A 225 -13.08 -13.77 16.62
CA GLY A 225 -12.57 -13.88 15.26
C GLY A 225 -12.54 -15.30 14.69
N ARG A 226 -13.05 -16.31 15.43
CA ARG A 226 -12.85 -17.73 15.10
C ARG A 226 -13.38 -18.16 13.73
N ASP A 227 -14.44 -17.51 13.29
CA ASP A 227 -15.10 -17.83 12.02
C ASP A 227 -14.55 -17.00 10.86
N LYS A 228 -13.62 -16.07 11.13
CA LYS A 228 -13.00 -15.23 10.09
C LYS A 228 -11.95 -16.05 9.35
N VAL A 229 -12.17 -16.20 8.05
CA VAL A 229 -11.29 -16.95 7.14
C VAL A 229 -10.82 -16.07 5.98
N GLY A 230 -9.63 -16.36 5.46
CA GLY A 230 -9.10 -15.76 4.25
C GLY A 230 -9.61 -16.44 2.98
N PHE A 231 -8.85 -16.31 1.90
CA PHE A 231 -9.18 -16.81 0.57
C PHE A 231 -8.31 -17.99 0.15
N THR A 232 -7.09 -18.11 0.68
CA THR A 232 -6.20 -19.23 0.37
C THR A 232 -6.84 -20.54 0.82
N VAL A 233 -7.00 -21.49 -0.09
CA VAL A 233 -7.46 -22.84 0.22
C VAL A 233 -6.26 -23.64 0.74
N VAL A 234 -6.35 -24.12 1.98
CA VAL A 234 -5.29 -24.90 2.65
C VAL A 234 -5.60 -26.40 2.70
N GLY A 235 -6.79 -26.78 2.28
CA GLY A 235 -7.24 -28.17 2.26
C GLY A 235 -8.68 -28.29 1.80
N GLN A 236 -9.24 -29.47 1.99
CA GLN A 236 -10.65 -29.76 1.77
C GLN A 236 -11.22 -30.39 3.03
N ALA A 237 -12.40 -29.95 3.44
CA ALA A 237 -13.14 -30.55 4.53
C ALA A 237 -13.70 -31.93 4.12
N PRO A 238 -14.09 -32.79 5.08
CA PRO A 238 -14.67 -34.11 4.77
C PRO A 238 -15.92 -34.08 3.88
N ASP A 239 -16.64 -32.95 3.83
CA ASP A 239 -17.79 -32.71 2.96
C ASP A 239 -17.41 -32.23 1.55
N GLY A 240 -16.12 -32.23 1.21
CA GLY A 240 -15.59 -31.82 -0.08
C GLY A 240 -15.48 -30.30 -0.27
N LYS A 241 -15.87 -29.48 0.72
CA LYS A 241 -15.78 -28.02 0.59
C LYS A 241 -14.35 -27.53 0.84
N PRO A 242 -13.94 -26.41 0.22
CA PRO A 242 -12.65 -25.80 0.49
C PRO A 242 -12.51 -25.40 1.97
N GLU A 243 -11.40 -25.81 2.58
CA GLU A 243 -10.96 -25.28 3.85
C GLU A 243 -10.06 -24.07 3.61
N TYR A 244 -10.50 -22.92 4.09
CA TYR A 244 -9.79 -21.65 3.91
C TYR A 244 -8.82 -21.39 5.06
N ILE A 245 -7.74 -20.67 4.72
CA ILE A 245 -6.75 -20.21 5.69
C ILE A 245 -7.41 -19.40 6.81
N ARG A 246 -6.94 -19.61 8.02
CA ARG A 246 -7.41 -18.90 9.23
C ARG A 246 -6.24 -18.14 9.86
N GLY A 247 -6.45 -17.60 11.05
CA GLY A 247 -5.37 -16.98 11.81
C GLY A 247 -4.99 -15.59 11.28
N MET A 248 -3.77 -15.17 11.58
CA MET A 248 -3.24 -13.85 11.20
C MET A 248 -3.23 -13.66 9.68
N ARG A 249 -2.79 -14.68 8.93
CA ARG A 249 -2.80 -14.67 7.47
C ARG A 249 -4.22 -14.54 6.90
N GLY A 250 -5.20 -15.23 7.48
CA GLY A 250 -6.61 -15.05 7.12
C GLY A 250 -7.11 -13.61 7.31
N LEU A 251 -6.75 -12.95 8.43
CA LEU A 251 -7.10 -11.54 8.64
C LEU A 251 -6.48 -10.60 7.60
N VAL A 252 -5.20 -10.83 7.29
CA VAL A 252 -4.46 -10.04 6.30
C VAL A 252 -5.05 -10.20 4.91
N GLU A 253 -5.38 -11.42 4.49
CA GLU A 253 -5.99 -11.68 3.18
C GLU A 253 -7.32 -10.95 3.01
N ARG A 254 -8.16 -10.95 4.06
CA ARG A 254 -9.42 -10.21 4.07
C ARG A 254 -9.19 -8.71 3.94
N ASN A 255 -8.21 -8.18 4.68
CA ASN A 255 -7.90 -6.75 4.65
C ASN A 255 -7.32 -6.32 3.29
N ALA A 256 -6.36 -7.08 2.75
CA ALA A 256 -5.74 -6.84 1.45
C ALA A 256 -6.79 -6.84 0.34
N MET A 257 -7.68 -7.85 0.32
CA MET A 257 -8.77 -7.90 -0.67
C MET A 257 -9.74 -6.71 -0.51
N ARG A 258 -10.17 -6.36 0.70
CA ARG A 258 -11.11 -5.23 0.91
C ARG A 258 -10.54 -3.90 0.42
N TYR A 259 -9.24 -3.65 0.63
CA TYR A 259 -8.58 -2.46 0.11
C TYR A 259 -8.35 -2.54 -1.40
N PHE A 260 -7.95 -3.69 -1.95
CA PHE A 260 -7.88 -3.85 -3.40
C PHE A 260 -9.23 -3.60 -4.08
N LEU A 261 -10.34 -4.05 -3.49
CA LEU A 261 -11.67 -3.79 -4.03
C LEU A 261 -12.03 -2.29 -4.02
N THR A 262 -11.44 -1.48 -3.12
CA THR A 262 -11.63 -0.02 -3.19
C THR A 262 -10.96 0.59 -4.42
N LEU A 263 -9.78 0.08 -4.78
CA LEU A 263 -9.05 0.45 -5.99
C LEU A 263 -9.83 0.07 -7.25
N ASP A 264 -10.27 -1.17 -7.32
CA ASP A 264 -11.10 -1.71 -8.40
C ASP A 264 -12.38 -0.88 -8.60
N ALA A 265 -13.12 -0.63 -7.52
CA ALA A 265 -14.35 0.19 -7.57
C ALA A 265 -14.11 1.65 -7.95
N TYR A 266 -12.95 2.21 -7.60
CA TYR A 266 -12.58 3.57 -7.97
C TYR A 266 -12.26 3.68 -9.47
N LEU A 267 -11.58 2.69 -10.03
CA LEU A 267 -11.25 2.62 -11.46
C LEU A 267 -12.46 2.28 -12.34
N ALA A 268 -13.36 1.40 -11.87
CA ALA A 268 -14.51 0.94 -12.64
C ALA A 268 -15.61 2.00 -12.84
N ALA A 269 -15.67 3.03 -11.99
CA ALA A 269 -16.63 4.11 -12.14
C ALA A 269 -16.02 5.25 -12.96
N ASP A 270 -16.77 5.76 -13.95
CA ASP A 270 -16.43 7.01 -14.65
C ASP A 270 -16.09 8.10 -13.62
N ALA A 271 -15.14 8.99 -13.93
CA ALA A 271 -14.79 10.13 -13.09
C ALA A 271 -16.01 11.02 -12.76
N LYS A 272 -17.08 10.93 -13.57
CA LYS A 272 -18.39 11.58 -13.35
C LYS A 272 -19.37 10.76 -12.50
N GLY A 273 -19.05 9.50 -12.18
CA GLY A 273 -19.85 8.62 -11.36
C GLY A 273 -20.02 9.22 -9.97
N GLN A 274 -21.27 9.49 -9.59
CA GLN A 274 -21.58 10.01 -8.26
C GLN A 274 -20.97 9.08 -7.21
N SER A 275 -20.33 9.63 -6.16
CA SER A 275 -19.61 8.85 -5.14
C SER A 275 -20.40 7.64 -4.58
N GLU A 276 -21.74 7.67 -4.61
CA GLU A 276 -22.59 6.51 -4.28
C GLU A 276 -22.48 5.32 -5.27
N GLN A 277 -22.25 5.56 -6.56
CA GLN A 277 -22.03 4.50 -7.55
C GLN A 277 -20.76 3.68 -7.23
N ARG A 278 -19.65 4.36 -6.89
CA ARG A 278 -18.41 3.68 -6.43
C ARG A 278 -18.67 2.88 -5.15
N GLN A 279 -19.46 3.42 -4.23
CA GLN A 279 -19.83 2.73 -2.99
C GLN A 279 -20.63 1.44 -3.28
N ARG A 280 -21.63 1.51 -4.16
CA ARG A 280 -22.41 0.34 -4.58
C ARG A 280 -21.57 -0.69 -5.31
N HIS A 281 -20.63 -0.25 -6.17
CA HIS A 281 -19.71 -1.14 -6.87
C HIS A 281 -18.79 -1.87 -5.89
N TRP A 282 -18.16 -1.16 -4.96
CA TRP A 282 -17.35 -1.76 -3.90
C TRP A 282 -18.14 -2.78 -3.08
N PHE A 283 -19.36 -2.43 -2.66
CA PHE A 283 -20.23 -3.32 -1.89
C PHE A 283 -20.55 -4.60 -2.67
N ALA A 284 -21.00 -4.46 -3.92
CA ALA A 284 -21.31 -5.62 -4.77
C ALA A 284 -20.08 -6.53 -4.99
N ALA A 285 -18.89 -5.96 -5.15
CA ALA A 285 -17.66 -6.72 -5.29
C ALA A 285 -17.29 -7.47 -4.00
N ALA A 286 -17.49 -6.87 -2.83
CA ALA A 286 -17.26 -7.53 -1.54
C ALA A 286 -18.25 -8.69 -1.30
N GLU A 287 -19.52 -8.50 -1.68
CA GLU A 287 -20.59 -9.50 -1.55
C GLU A 287 -20.46 -10.69 -2.51
N GLN A 288 -19.53 -10.66 -3.47
CA GLN A 288 -19.12 -11.87 -4.21
C GLN A 288 -18.42 -12.89 -3.29
N PHE A 289 -17.92 -12.45 -2.14
CA PHE A 289 -17.15 -13.26 -1.19
C PHE A 289 -17.73 -13.18 0.23
N PRO A 290 -19.02 -13.54 0.44
CA PRO A 290 -19.71 -13.24 1.69
C PRO A 290 -19.11 -14.00 2.88
N ARG A 291 -18.59 -15.22 2.66
CA ARG A 291 -17.92 -16.00 3.70
C ARG A 291 -16.66 -15.30 4.24
N GLN A 292 -15.98 -14.51 3.43
CA GLN A 292 -14.76 -13.80 3.78
C GLN A 292 -15.03 -12.36 4.18
N LEU A 293 -15.88 -11.64 3.46
CA LEU A 293 -15.93 -10.17 3.49
C LEU A 293 -17.26 -9.57 3.97
N HIS A 294 -18.35 -10.34 4.03
CA HIS A 294 -19.63 -9.80 4.49
C HIS A 294 -19.53 -9.35 5.95
N GLU A 295 -19.96 -8.12 6.22
CA GLU A 295 -19.99 -7.52 7.57
C GLU A 295 -21.24 -6.67 7.81
N ILE A 296 -21.92 -6.18 6.78
CA ILE A 296 -23.00 -5.19 6.86
C ILE A 296 -23.93 -5.29 5.64
N ASP A 297 -25.20 -4.89 5.76
CA ASP A 297 -26.10 -4.74 4.62
C ASP A 297 -25.87 -3.43 3.84
N LEU A 298 -26.39 -3.38 2.61
CA LEU A 298 -26.16 -2.26 1.69
C LEU A 298 -26.72 -0.94 2.21
N ASP A 299 -27.94 -0.95 2.76
CA ASP A 299 -28.63 0.27 3.17
C ASP A 299 -27.93 0.89 4.37
N THR A 300 -27.52 0.07 5.35
CA THR A 300 -26.72 0.51 6.48
C THR A 300 -25.35 1.03 6.02
N TYR A 301 -24.66 0.33 5.11
CA TYR A 301 -23.39 0.79 4.56
C TYR A 301 -23.51 2.17 3.89
N LEU A 302 -24.48 2.36 2.99
CA LEU A 302 -24.69 3.63 2.31
C LEU A 302 -25.13 4.74 3.26
N ALA A 303 -25.95 4.43 4.27
CA ALA A 303 -26.35 5.39 5.30
C ALA A 303 -25.14 5.93 6.05
N LEU A 304 -24.23 5.06 6.49
CA LEU A 304 -23.00 5.46 7.18
C LEU A 304 -22.09 6.32 6.29
N LYS A 305 -21.95 5.97 4.99
CA LYS A 305 -21.15 6.78 4.05
C LYS A 305 -21.75 8.16 3.78
N ARG A 306 -23.07 8.27 3.75
CA ARG A 306 -23.76 9.58 3.64
C ARG A 306 -23.58 10.42 4.89
N GLU A 307 -23.71 9.80 6.07
CA GLU A 307 -23.49 10.47 7.36
C GLU A 307 -22.06 11.04 7.45
N ASP A 308 -21.05 10.24 7.13
CA ASP A 308 -19.65 10.68 7.15
C ASP A 308 -19.42 11.89 6.25
N ARG A 309 -19.95 11.86 5.02
CA ARG A 309 -19.84 12.97 4.06
C ARG A 309 -20.52 14.24 4.56
N GLN A 310 -21.70 14.13 5.15
CA GLN A 310 -22.42 15.27 5.71
C GLN A 310 -21.62 15.92 6.85
N ARG A 311 -21.06 15.10 7.75
CA ARG A 311 -20.22 15.59 8.87
C ARG A 311 -18.94 16.28 8.38
N GLU A 312 -18.34 15.81 7.29
CA GLU A 312 -17.19 16.48 6.68
C GLU A 312 -17.56 17.83 6.04
N GLY A 313 -18.71 17.91 5.37
CA GLY A 313 -19.22 19.15 4.77
C GLY A 313 -19.55 20.24 5.79
N LEU A 314 -19.99 19.87 6.99
CA LEU A 314 -20.27 20.79 8.10
C LEU A 314 -19.00 21.30 8.81
N GLY A 315 -17.84 20.69 8.55
CA GLY A 315 -16.56 21.04 9.16
C GLY A 315 -15.61 21.83 8.24
N ARG A 316 -16.11 22.29 7.08
CA ARG A 316 -15.44 23.22 6.16
C ARG A 316 -16.08 24.59 6.29
#